data_AF-A0A1B6EV39-F1
#
_entry.id   AF-A0A1B6EV39-F1
#
_cell.length_a   1.000
_cell.length_b   1.000
_cell.length_c   1.000
_cell.angle_alpha   90.00
_cell.angle_beta   90.00
_cell.angle_gamma   90.00
#
_symmetry.space_group_name_H-M   'P 1'
#
loop_
_entity.id
_entity.type
_entity.pdbx_description
1 polymer ?
#
loop_
_entity_poly.entity_id
_entity_poly.type
_entity_poly.pdbx_seq_one_letter_code
_entity_poly.pdbx_strand_id
1 'polypeptide(L)'
;MHSTGGNFLRHFVRQFSVSSSKSTNPKTAILMLNMGGPQNTDQVHDYLLRIMTDRDMIQLPVQGTLGPYIAKRRTPEVQKKYAEIGGGSPIFKWTNLQGELMCQKLDQVSPQTAPHKHYVAFRYVDPLTDQTLDLIQKEGAERVVVF
;
A
#
# COMPACT_ATOMS: atom_id res chain seq x y z
N MET A 1 -54.06 49.56 31.50
CA MET A 1 -53.06 50.64 31.42
C MET A 1 -51.68 50.03 31.63
N HIS A 2 -50.70 50.40 30.78
CA HIS A 2 -49.28 49.97 30.73
C HIS A 2 -49.05 48.48 30.36
N SER A 3 -48.45 48.06 29.24
CA SER A 3 -47.38 48.54 28.33
C SER A 3 -46.00 48.72 28.95
N THR A 4 -45.12 47.75 28.68
CA THR A 4 -43.65 47.76 28.42
C THR A 4 -43.23 46.29 28.28
N GLY A 5 -42.49 45.75 27.30
CA GLY A 5 -41.53 46.30 26.34
C GLY A 5 -40.19 45.57 26.51
N GLY A 6 -39.66 44.91 25.46
CA GLY A 6 -38.27 44.41 25.38
C GLY A 6 -38.15 42.95 24.88
N ASN A 7 -37.75 42.73 23.61
CA ASN A 7 -36.40 42.33 23.16
C ASN A 7 -36.07 40.85 23.50
N PHE A 8 -35.47 39.99 22.68
CA PHE A 8 -34.60 40.13 21.51
C PHE A 8 -34.41 38.72 20.90
N LEU A 9 -34.37 38.64 19.57
CA LEU A 9 -33.49 37.77 18.75
C LEU A 9 -33.26 36.27 19.08
N ARG A 10 -33.84 35.44 18.19
CA ARG A 10 -33.23 34.31 17.45
C ARG A 10 -31.99 33.65 18.05
N HIS A 11 -32.09 32.38 18.42
CA HIS A 11 -30.98 31.43 18.34
C HIS A 11 -31.48 30.09 17.77
N PHE A 12 -31.51 30.01 16.43
CA PHE A 12 -31.62 28.74 15.72
C PHE A 12 -30.22 28.11 15.72
N VAL A 13 -29.94 27.25 16.70
CA VAL A 13 -28.67 26.51 16.76
C VAL A 13 -28.73 25.43 15.69
N ARG A 14 -28.10 25.70 14.55
CA ARG A 14 -27.88 24.72 13.48
C ARG A 14 -26.91 23.67 14.02
N GLN A 15 -27.44 22.52 14.38
CA GLN A 15 -26.65 21.39 14.88
C GLN A 15 -25.90 20.78 13.69
N PHE A 16 -24.65 21.23 13.48
CA PHE A 16 -23.75 20.59 12.53
C PHE A 16 -23.27 19.28 13.15
N SER A 17 -23.83 18.16 12.71
CA SER A 17 -23.25 16.85 12.99
C SER A 17 -21.96 16.73 12.19
N VAL A 18 -20.83 16.93 12.86
CA VAL A 18 -19.53 16.53 12.33
C VAL A 18 -19.49 15.02 12.43
N SER A 19 -19.73 14.33 11.32
CA SER A 19 -19.38 12.92 11.19
C SER A 19 -17.85 12.84 11.27
N SER A 20 -17.33 12.65 12.48
CA SER A 20 -15.97 12.21 12.68
C SER A 20 -15.91 10.79 12.11
N SER A 21 -15.41 10.64 10.89
CA SER A 21 -14.89 9.35 10.43
C SER A 21 -13.68 9.05 11.32
N LYS A 22 -13.92 8.47 12.50
CA LYS A 22 -12.89 7.71 13.21
C LYS A 22 -12.39 6.71 12.19
N SER A 23 -11.17 6.90 11.68
CA SER A 23 -10.45 5.84 10.99
C SER A 23 -10.23 4.76 12.05
N THR A 24 -11.19 3.84 12.16
CA THR A 24 -11.05 2.67 12.99
C THR A 24 -9.87 1.90 12.44
N ASN A 25 -8.86 1.68 13.29
CA ASN A 25 -7.74 0.81 12.96
C ASN A 25 -8.27 -0.50 12.37
N PRO A 26 -7.60 -1.07 11.35
CA PRO A 26 -8.07 -2.28 10.70
C PRO A 26 -8.09 -3.42 11.70
N LYS A 27 -9.16 -4.21 11.73
CA LYS A 27 -9.17 -5.43 12.54
C LYS A 27 -8.36 -6.52 11.85
N THR A 28 -8.56 -6.67 10.54
CA THR A 28 -7.85 -7.65 9.71
C THR A 28 -7.06 -6.95 8.60
N ALA A 29 -5.73 -7.06 8.65
CA ALA A 29 -4.85 -6.66 7.58
C ALA A 29 -4.69 -7.79 6.56
N ILE A 30 -4.85 -7.49 5.28
CA ILE A 30 -4.56 -8.41 4.17
C ILE A 30 -3.25 -7.97 3.51
N LEU A 31 -2.16 -8.69 3.82
CA LEU A 31 -0.82 -8.45 3.31
C LEU A 31 -0.67 -9.15 1.96
N MET A 32 -0.77 -8.39 0.86
CA MET A 32 -0.69 -8.88 -0.51
C MET A 32 0.76 -8.98 -0.96
N LEU A 33 1.28 -10.21 -1.05
CA LEU A 33 2.65 -10.49 -1.43
C LEU A 33 2.81 -10.61 -2.94
N ASN A 34 3.88 -10.01 -3.46
CA ASN A 34 4.34 -10.24 -4.82
C ASN A 34 5.82 -9.89 -4.97
N MET A 35 6.46 -10.27 -6.08
CA MET A 35 7.79 -9.74 -6.42
C MET A 35 7.76 -8.22 -6.59
N GLY A 36 6.63 -7.69 -7.08
CA GLY A 36 6.49 -6.30 -7.48
C GLY A 36 7.14 -6.02 -8.84
N GLY A 37 7.34 -4.75 -9.15
CA GLY A 37 8.01 -4.33 -10.37
C GLY A 37 8.22 -2.82 -10.42
N PRO A 38 9.24 -2.34 -11.13
CA PRO A 38 9.59 -0.92 -11.17
C PRO A 38 8.46 -0.13 -11.83
N GLN A 39 7.99 0.93 -11.18
CA GLN A 39 6.89 1.76 -11.68
C GLN A 39 7.35 2.70 -12.80
N ASN A 40 8.66 2.96 -12.88
CA ASN A 40 9.31 3.69 -13.96
C ASN A 40 10.67 3.06 -14.30
N THR A 41 11.24 3.42 -15.46
CA THR A 41 12.53 2.89 -15.92
C THR A 41 13.69 3.19 -14.98
N ASP A 42 13.64 4.27 -14.21
CA ASP A 42 14.74 4.69 -13.34
C ASP A 42 14.91 3.74 -12.14
N GLN A 43 13.81 3.11 -11.71
CA GLN A 43 13.80 2.11 -10.62
C GLN A 43 14.31 0.72 -11.04
N VAL A 44 14.57 0.48 -12.34
CA VAL A 44 14.96 -0.83 -12.85
C VAL A 44 16.26 -1.33 -12.24
N HIS A 45 17.23 -0.44 -12.02
CA HIS A 45 18.50 -0.83 -11.39
C HIS A 45 18.28 -1.41 -9.99
N ASP A 46 17.55 -0.70 -9.14
CA ASP A 46 17.35 -1.11 -7.75
C ASP A 46 16.49 -2.36 -7.64
N TYR A 47 15.50 -2.51 -8.53
CA TYR A 47 14.72 -3.74 -8.68
C TYR A 47 15.63 -4.94 -8.99
N LEU A 48 16.48 -4.83 -10.01
CA LEU A 48 17.41 -5.89 -10.38
C LEU A 48 18.46 -6.15 -9.30
N LEU A 49 18.94 -5.10 -8.63
CA LEU A 49 19.91 -5.21 -7.55
C LEU A 49 19.35 -6.07 -6.42
N ARG A 50 18.12 -5.82 -5.97
CA ARG A 50 17.48 -6.64 -4.92
C ARG A 50 17.28 -8.10 -5.38
N ILE A 51 16.86 -8.34 -6.62
CA ILE A 51 16.76 -9.72 -7.17
C ILE A 51 18.11 -10.44 -7.18
N MET A 52 19.15 -9.78 -7.69
CA MET A 52 20.47 -10.41 -7.88
C MET A 52 21.23 -10.61 -6.57
N THR A 53 20.84 -9.91 -5.51
CA THR A 53 21.42 -10.05 -4.17
C THR A 53 20.58 -10.92 -3.24
N ASP A 54 19.37 -11.31 -3.65
CA ASP A 54 18.50 -12.21 -2.91
C ASP A 54 18.93 -13.68 -3.11
N ARG A 55 19.42 -14.30 -2.02
CA ARG A 55 19.89 -15.69 -2.02
C ARG A 55 18.79 -16.72 -2.10
N ASP A 56 17.57 -16.35 -1.71
CA ASP A 56 16.41 -17.22 -1.82
C ASP A 56 15.90 -17.27 -3.27
N MET A 57 16.23 -16.26 -4.08
CA MET A 57 15.87 -16.16 -5.49
C MET A 57 16.95 -16.69 -6.43
N ILE A 58 18.21 -16.29 -6.25
CA ILE A 58 19.34 -16.72 -7.09
C ILE A 58 20.53 -17.02 -6.20
N GLN A 59 21.21 -18.14 -6.45
CA GLN A 59 22.45 -18.50 -5.75
C GLN A 59 23.65 -18.29 -6.67
N LEU A 60 24.49 -17.30 -6.36
CA LEU A 60 25.71 -16.99 -7.12
C LEU A 60 26.97 -17.16 -6.25
N PRO A 61 28.11 -17.57 -6.82
CA PRO A 61 29.38 -17.48 -6.12
C PRO A 61 29.70 -16.00 -5.86
N VAL A 62 30.17 -15.66 -4.66
CA VAL A 62 30.53 -14.26 -4.29
C VAL A 62 29.40 -13.26 -4.62
N GLN A 63 28.15 -13.63 -4.31
CA GLN A 63 26.94 -12.90 -4.72
C GLN A 63 26.89 -11.42 -4.33
N GLY A 64 27.53 -11.04 -3.21
CA GLY A 64 27.65 -9.64 -2.81
C GLY A 64 28.40 -8.76 -3.81
N THR A 65 29.22 -9.36 -4.69
CA THR A 65 29.95 -8.66 -5.75
C THR A 65 29.36 -8.95 -7.14
N LEU A 66 29.07 -10.22 -7.44
CA LEU A 66 28.49 -10.59 -8.74
C LEU A 66 27.09 -10.04 -8.92
N GLY A 67 26.26 -10.02 -7.87
CA GLY A 67 24.88 -9.55 -7.94
C GLY A 67 24.79 -8.09 -8.40
N PRO A 68 25.45 -7.12 -7.72
CA PRO A 68 25.48 -5.73 -8.16
C PRO A 68 26.07 -5.53 -9.55
N TYR A 69 27.12 -6.27 -9.90
CA TYR A 69 27.71 -6.19 -11.24
C TYR A 69 26.72 -6.63 -12.34
N ILE A 70 26.05 -7.76 -12.14
CA ILE A 70 25.04 -8.29 -13.08
C ILE A 70 23.85 -7.34 -13.17
N ALA A 71 23.35 -6.82 -12.04
CA ALA A 71 22.27 -5.84 -12.02
C ALA A 71 22.61 -4.63 -12.89
N LYS A 72 23.76 -3.99 -12.63
CA LYS A 72 24.24 -2.82 -13.40
C LYS A 72 24.38 -3.12 -14.88
N ARG A 73 24.91 -4.30 -15.24
CA ARG A 73 25.08 -4.69 -16.65
C ARG A 73 23.74 -4.93 -17.36
N ARG A 74 22.74 -5.46 -16.67
CA ARG A 74 21.42 -5.79 -17.24
C ARG A 74 20.45 -4.61 -17.25
N THR A 75 20.66 -3.60 -16.40
CA THR A 75 19.77 -2.44 -16.30
C THR A 75 19.40 -1.81 -17.65
N PRO A 76 20.34 -1.49 -18.57
CA PRO A 76 19.98 -0.80 -19.81
C PRO A 76 19.06 -1.62 -20.71
N GLU A 77 19.29 -2.94 -20.80
CA GLU A 77 18.46 -3.84 -21.60
C GLU A 77 17.05 -3.95 -21.00
N VAL A 78 16.94 -4.07 -19.69
CA VAL A 78 15.65 -4.20 -18.99
C VAL A 78 14.87 -2.88 -19.01
N GLN A 79 15.55 -1.73 -18.91
CA GLN A 79 14.94 -0.41 -19.08
C GLN A 79 14.30 -0.27 -20.46
N LYS A 80 14.99 -0.70 -21.52
CA LYS A 80 14.43 -0.69 -22.88
C LYS A 80 13.14 -1.51 -22.96
N LYS A 81 13.11 -2.70 -22.37
CA LYS A 81 11.90 -3.55 -22.32
C LYS A 81 10.75 -2.88 -21.57
N TYR A 82 11.03 -2.22 -20.45
CA TYR A 82 9.99 -1.46 -19.74
C TYR A 82 9.51 -0.24 -20.54
N ALA A 83 10.41 0.45 -21.25
CA ALA A 83 10.05 1.57 -22.12
C ALA A 83 9.11 1.12 -23.26
N GLU A 84 9.36 -0.05 -23.86
CA GLU A 84 8.52 -0.62 -24.93
C GLU A 84 7.08 -0.91 -24.48
N ILE A 85 6.84 -1.14 -23.18
CA ILE A 85 5.50 -1.40 -22.63
C ILE A 85 4.86 -0.19 -21.95
N GLY A 86 5.43 1.01 -22.12
CA GLY A 86 4.88 2.26 -21.56
C GLY A 86 5.63 2.83 -20.36
N GLY A 87 6.86 2.36 -20.09
CA GLY A 87 7.80 2.98 -19.16
C GLY A 87 7.88 2.35 -17.77
N GLY A 88 7.07 1.32 -17.46
CA GLY A 88 7.08 0.69 -16.14
C GLY A 88 6.08 -0.44 -15.98
N SER A 89 6.13 -1.11 -14.83
CA SER A 89 5.21 -2.17 -14.45
C SER A 89 3.92 -1.59 -13.87
N PRO A 90 2.73 -1.98 -14.36
CA PRO A 90 1.46 -1.55 -13.80
C PRO A 90 1.05 -2.34 -12.54
N ILE A 91 1.91 -3.23 -12.03
CA ILE A 91 1.56 -4.18 -10.96
C ILE A 91 1.10 -3.47 -9.68
N PHE A 92 1.78 -2.40 -9.26
CA PHE A 92 1.40 -1.66 -8.05
C PHE A 92 -0.03 -1.10 -8.16
N LYS A 93 -0.37 -0.52 -9.32
CA LYS A 93 -1.71 0.01 -9.59
C LYS A 93 -2.77 -1.10 -9.48
N TRP A 94 -2.53 -2.23 -10.15
CA TRP A 94 -3.52 -3.30 -10.20
C TRP A 94 -3.65 -4.05 -8.87
N THR A 95 -2.56 -4.31 -8.15
CA THR A 95 -2.61 -4.92 -6.82
C THR A 95 -3.38 -4.05 -5.84
N ASN A 96 -3.21 -2.72 -5.87
CA ASN A 96 -4.00 -1.82 -5.04
C ASN A 96 -5.49 -1.87 -5.37
N LEU A 97 -5.86 -1.80 -6.65
CA LEU A 97 -7.27 -1.85 -7.05
C LEU A 97 -7.91 -3.19 -6.66
N GLN A 98 -7.20 -4.30 -6.87
CA GLN A 98 -7.66 -5.62 -6.46
C GLN A 98 -7.83 -5.70 -4.94
N GLY A 99 -6.86 -5.18 -4.18
CA GLY A 99 -6.90 -5.13 -2.73
C GLY A 99 -8.09 -4.34 -2.20
N GLU A 100 -8.35 -3.17 -2.76
CA GLU A 100 -9.48 -2.32 -2.38
C GLU A 100 -10.82 -3.03 -2.62
N LEU A 101 -11.03 -3.54 -3.83
CA LEU A 101 -12.28 -4.24 -4.19
C LEU A 101 -12.46 -5.51 -3.36
N MET A 102 -11.38 -6.23 -3.07
CA MET A 102 -11.38 -7.40 -2.20
C MET A 102 -11.80 -7.01 -0.78
N CYS A 103 -11.21 -5.98 -0.17
CA CYS A 103 -11.55 -5.56 1.19
C CYS A 103 -13.01 -5.07 1.29
N GLN A 104 -13.49 -4.29 0.32
CA GLN A 104 -14.90 -3.91 0.24
C GLN A 104 -15.83 -5.13 0.23
N LYS A 105 -15.45 -6.19 -0.49
CA LYS A 105 -16.22 -7.43 -0.52
C LYS A 105 -16.11 -8.21 0.79
N LEU A 106 -14.92 -8.29 1.38
CA LEU A 106 -14.66 -8.96 2.66
C LEU A 106 -15.46 -8.35 3.80
N ASP A 107 -15.60 -7.03 3.85
CA ASP A 107 -16.44 -6.35 4.85
C ASP A 107 -17.91 -6.74 4.75
N GLN A 108 -18.40 -7.09 3.55
CA GLN A 108 -19.78 -7.58 3.35
C GLN A 108 -19.94 -9.06 3.71
N VAL A 109 -18.97 -9.90 3.31
CA VAL A 109 -19.10 -11.37 3.46
C VAL A 109 -18.59 -11.87 4.82
N SER A 110 -17.74 -11.11 5.51
CA SER A 110 -17.20 -11.44 6.83
C SER A 110 -17.16 -10.21 7.77
N PRO A 111 -18.33 -9.64 8.12
CA PRO A 111 -18.39 -8.46 8.97
C PRO A 111 -17.80 -8.66 10.37
N GLN A 112 -17.64 -9.91 10.83
CA GLN A 112 -17.05 -10.23 12.14
C GLN A 112 -15.53 -9.98 12.18
N THR A 113 -14.87 -9.98 11.03
CA THR A 113 -13.43 -9.73 10.87
C THR A 113 -13.11 -8.37 10.25
N ALA A 114 -14.16 -7.61 9.89
CA ALA A 114 -14.07 -6.21 9.46
C ALA A 114 -13.65 -5.26 10.62
N PRO A 115 -13.11 -4.07 10.33
CA PRO A 115 -12.77 -3.57 8.99
C PRO A 115 -11.54 -4.27 8.41
N HIS A 116 -11.61 -4.66 7.15
CA HIS A 116 -10.48 -5.19 6.39
C HIS A 116 -9.70 -4.06 5.72
N LYS A 117 -8.38 -4.17 5.69
CA LYS A 117 -7.53 -3.27 4.90
C LYS A 117 -6.46 -4.05 4.18
N HIS A 118 -6.27 -3.79 2.89
CA HIS A 118 -5.20 -4.38 2.11
C HIS A 118 -3.91 -3.59 2.27
N TYR A 119 -2.80 -4.30 2.14
CA TYR A 119 -1.47 -3.73 2.15
C TYR A 119 -0.65 -4.41 1.08
N VAL A 120 -0.11 -3.63 0.14
CA VAL A 120 0.84 -4.16 -0.83
C VAL A 120 2.19 -4.35 -0.16
N ALA A 121 2.78 -5.53 -0.33
CA ALA A 121 4.10 -5.86 0.19
C ALA A 121 4.91 -6.55 -0.90
N PHE A 122 5.79 -5.78 -1.51
CA PHE A 122 6.63 -6.26 -2.59
C PHE A 122 8.01 -6.67 -2.11
N ARG A 123 8.58 -7.68 -2.76
CA ARG A 123 9.91 -8.19 -2.39
C ARG A 123 11.05 -7.31 -2.91
N TYR A 124 10.89 -6.70 -4.09
CA TYR A 124 12.01 -6.05 -4.80
C TYR A 124 11.80 -4.57 -5.15
N VAL A 125 10.65 -4.00 -4.85
CA VAL A 125 10.36 -2.57 -5.01
C VAL A 125 9.49 -2.08 -3.86
N ASP A 126 9.42 -0.78 -3.65
CA ASP A 126 8.52 -0.21 -2.65
C ASP A 126 7.05 -0.36 -3.06
N PRO A 127 6.13 -0.55 -2.11
CA PRO A 127 6.38 -0.71 -0.66
C PRO A 127 6.97 -2.10 -0.33
N LEU A 128 8.10 -2.13 0.38
CA LEU A 128 8.79 -3.38 0.72
C LEU A 128 8.07 -4.12 1.85
N THR A 129 8.12 -5.45 1.85
CA THR A 129 7.47 -6.30 2.85
C THR A 129 7.75 -5.84 4.29
N ASP A 130 9.00 -5.56 4.62
CA ASP A 130 9.45 -5.18 5.96
C ASP A 130 8.79 -3.84 6.41
N GLN A 131 8.81 -2.85 5.52
CA GLN A 131 8.18 -1.54 5.76
C GLN A 131 6.66 -1.65 5.91
N THR A 132 6.05 -2.51 5.10
CA THR A 132 4.60 -2.76 5.15
C THR A 132 4.21 -3.45 6.46
N LEU A 133 5.02 -4.39 6.96
CA LEU A 133 4.80 -5.02 8.25
C LEU A 133 4.91 -4.02 9.41
N ASP A 134 5.91 -3.14 9.38
CA ASP A 134 6.04 -2.06 10.38
C ASP A 134 4.82 -1.15 10.40
N LEU A 135 4.26 -0.84 9.21
CA LEU A 135 3.03 -0.06 9.08
C LEU A 135 1.82 -0.80 9.68
N ILE A 136 1.64 -2.08 9.36
CA ILE A 136 0.54 -2.89 9.91
C ILE A 136 0.63 -2.96 11.44
N GLN A 137 1.84 -3.14 11.97
CA GLN A 137 2.07 -3.17 13.41
C GLN A 137 1.73 -1.81 14.06
N LYS A 138 2.15 -0.71 13.45
CA LYS A 138 1.84 0.65 13.93
C LYS A 138 0.34 0.95 13.92
N GLU A 139 -0.37 0.45 12.91
CA GLU A 139 -1.83 0.60 12.81
C GLU A 139 -2.60 -0.36 13.72
N GLY A 140 -1.93 -1.33 14.36
CA GLY A 140 -2.49 -2.15 15.42
C GLY A 140 -3.51 -3.18 14.94
N ALA A 141 -3.29 -3.79 13.78
CA ALA A 141 -4.16 -4.85 13.29
C ALA A 141 -4.15 -6.08 14.22
N GLU A 142 -5.33 -6.60 14.57
CA GLU A 142 -5.48 -7.79 15.43
C GLU A 142 -5.12 -9.08 14.69
N ARG A 143 -5.32 -9.10 13.37
CA ARG A 143 -5.07 -10.24 12.50
C ARG A 143 -4.38 -9.81 11.22
N VAL A 144 -3.39 -10.60 10.79
CA VAL A 144 -2.74 -10.45 9.48
C VAL A 144 -2.97 -11.71 8.66
N VAL A 145 -3.46 -11.55 7.43
CA VAL A 145 -3.53 -12.60 6.42
C VAL A 145 -2.40 -12.36 5.43
N VAL A 146 -1.51 -13.33 5.28
CA VAL A 146 -0.48 -13.33 4.24
C VAL A 146 -1.09 -13.94 2.99
N PHE A 147 -1.31 -13.12 1.96
CA PHE A 147 -2.00 -13.50 0.73
C PHE A 147 -1.08 -13.40 -0.49
#